data_AF-N1RPJ8-F1
#
_entry.id   AF-N1RPJ8-F1
#
_cell.length_a   1.000
_cell.length_b   1.000
_cell.length_c   1.000
_cell.angle_alpha   90.00
_cell.angle_beta   90.00
_cell.angle_gamma   90.00
#
_symmetry.space_group_name_H-M   'P 1'
#
loop_
_entity.id
_entity.type
_entity.pdbx_description
1 polymer ?
#
loop_
_entity_poly.entity_id
_entity_poly.type
_entity_poly.pdbx_seq_one_letter_code
_entity_poly.pdbx_strand_id
1 'polypeptide(L)'
;MVKAAIIDVDLAKHAEAADTEDIDRYLVSQQGMSFETAVRTLLGSFLDKRRASGDARPCGPHHLAPLHAKFFGIDLEELKEDKFLGRLRRAGI
;
A
#
# COMPACT_ATOMS: atom_id res chain seq x y z
N MET A 1 13.21 18.45 9.41
CA MET A 1 12.31 18.23 8.25
C MET A 1 13.16 17.78 7.08
N VAL A 2 13.06 16.51 6.66
CA VAL A 2 13.89 15.98 5.56
C VAL A 2 13.34 16.53 4.25
N LYS A 3 13.99 17.55 3.68
CA LYS A 3 13.55 18.24 2.45
C LYS A 3 13.92 17.52 1.14
N ALA A 4 14.73 16.46 1.21
CA ALA A 4 15.33 15.82 0.03
C ALA A 4 15.51 14.30 0.20
N ALA A 5 14.56 13.61 0.84
CA ALA A 5 14.60 12.16 0.88
C ALA A 5 14.43 11.60 -0.54
N ILE A 6 15.33 10.71 -0.95
CA ILE A 6 15.28 9.99 -2.22
C ILE A 6 15.08 8.50 -1.96
N ILE A 7 14.51 7.79 -2.92
CA ILE A 7 14.40 6.34 -2.85
C ILE A 7 15.72 5.73 -3.33
N ASP A 8 16.59 5.34 -2.38
CA ASP A 8 17.88 4.70 -2.66
C ASP A 8 17.84 3.16 -2.58
N VAL A 9 16.68 2.60 -2.26
CA VAL A 9 16.44 1.15 -2.23
C VAL A 9 16.21 0.58 -3.62
N ASP A 10 16.72 -0.63 -3.82
CA ASP A 10 16.53 -1.40 -5.04
C ASP A 10 15.10 -1.96 -5.08
N LEU A 11 14.20 -1.22 -5.71
CA LEU A 11 12.78 -1.55 -5.80
C LEU A 11 12.51 -2.78 -6.67
N ALA A 12 13.42 -3.17 -7.56
CA ALA A 12 13.28 -4.36 -8.38
C ALA A 12 13.24 -5.65 -7.53
N LYS A 13 13.90 -5.65 -6.37
CA LYS A 13 13.84 -6.76 -5.40
C LYS A 13 12.50 -6.90 -4.69
N HIS A 14 11.63 -5.91 -4.80
CA HIS A 14 10.34 -5.86 -4.11
C HIS A 14 9.13 -6.00 -5.04
N ALA A 15 9.39 -6.15 -6.35
CA ALA A 15 8.43 -6.25 -7.44
C ALA A 15 7.92 -7.69 -7.69
N GLU A 16 8.05 -8.59 -6.72
CA GLU A 16 7.73 -10.01 -6.88
C GLU A 16 6.45 -10.40 -6.13
N ALA A 17 5.57 -11.12 -6.85
CA ALA A 17 4.55 -12.08 -6.38
C ALA A 17 3.03 -11.76 -6.45
N ALA A 18 2.55 -10.79 -7.23
CA ALA A 18 1.11 -10.73 -7.53
C ALA A 18 0.85 -10.27 -8.97
N ASP A 19 -0.28 -10.69 -9.57
CA ASP A 19 -0.79 -10.36 -10.92
C ASP A 19 -1.08 -8.86 -11.12
N THR A 20 -0.09 -8.02 -10.87
CA THR A 20 -0.14 -6.55 -10.85
C THR A 20 1.10 -5.97 -11.54
N GLU A 21 1.46 -6.55 -12.70
CA GLU A 21 2.63 -6.17 -13.51
C GLU A 21 2.73 -4.64 -13.77
N ASP A 22 1.59 -3.95 -13.88
CA ASP A 22 1.54 -2.50 -14.08
C ASP A 22 1.99 -1.71 -12.84
N ILE A 23 1.69 -2.20 -11.63
CA ILE A 23 2.06 -1.55 -10.37
C ILE A 23 3.55 -1.75 -10.09
N ASP A 24 4.08 -2.93 -10.39
CA ASP A 24 5.49 -3.26 -10.17
C ASP A 24 6.41 -2.49 -11.12
N ARG A 25 6.05 -2.38 -12.41
CA ARG A 25 6.77 -1.53 -13.36
C ARG A 25 6.74 -0.05 -12.94
N TYR A 26 5.61 0.40 -12.40
CA TYR A 26 5.45 1.76 -11.92
C TYR A 26 6.28 2.01 -10.65
N LEU A 27 6.33 1.07 -9.71
CA LEU A 27 7.18 1.10 -8.52
C LEU A 27 8.66 1.23 -8.88
N VAL A 28 9.16 0.35 -9.76
CA VAL A 28 10.56 0.36 -10.19
C VAL A 28 10.95 1.71 -10.82
N SER A 29 10.03 2.35 -11.57
CA SER A 29 10.28 3.66 -12.17
C SER A 29 10.45 4.81 -11.16
N GLN A 30 10.16 4.59 -9.87
CA GLN A 30 10.32 5.61 -8.81
C GLN A 30 11.69 5.57 -8.13
N GLN A 31 12.56 4.62 -8.47
CA GLN A 31 13.91 4.57 -7.90
C GLN A 31 14.70 5.84 -8.26
N GLY A 32 15.39 6.42 -7.27
CA GLY A 32 16.12 7.68 -7.42
C GLY A 32 15.24 8.94 -7.46
N MET A 33 13.91 8.81 -7.46
CA MET A 33 12.99 9.95 -7.31
C MET A 33 12.94 10.42 -5.87
N SER A 34 12.48 11.67 -5.68
CA SER A 34 12.17 12.15 -4.34
C SER A 34 11.04 11.30 -3.73
N PHE A 35 11.12 11.05 -2.43
CA PHE A 35 10.09 10.32 -1.70
C PHE A 35 8.72 10.98 -1.87
N GLU A 36 8.67 12.32 -1.80
CA GLU A 36 7.42 13.06 -2.01
C GLU A 36 6.83 12.80 -3.41
N THR A 37 7.67 12.89 -4.45
CA THR A 37 7.26 12.63 -5.84
C THR A 37 6.72 11.21 -5.96
N ALA A 38 7.47 10.21 -5.48
CA ALA A 38 7.08 8.82 -5.58
C ALA A 38 5.74 8.52 -4.88
N VAL A 39 5.53 9.08 -3.68
CA VAL A 39 4.27 8.92 -2.94
C VAL A 39 3.10 9.59 -3.66
N ARG A 40 3.28 10.82 -4.16
CA ARG A 40 2.25 11.53 -4.93
C ARG A 40 1.89 10.81 -6.21
N THR A 41 2.89 10.26 -6.89
CA THR A 41 2.74 9.50 -8.13
C THR A 41 1.99 8.19 -7.87
N LEU A 42 2.37 7.41 -6.84
CA LEU A 42 1.69 6.17 -6.46
C LEU A 42 0.24 6.38 -6.00
N LEU A 43 -0.02 7.42 -5.20
CA LEU A 43 -1.34 7.67 -4.60
C LEU A 43 -2.19 8.67 -5.40
N GLY A 44 -1.65 9.30 -6.45
CA GLY A 44 -2.29 10.40 -7.16
C GLY A 44 -3.66 10.04 -7.71
N SER A 45 -3.75 8.94 -8.46
CA SER A 45 -5.02 8.47 -9.04
C SER A 45 -6.07 8.15 -7.98
N PHE A 46 -5.64 7.66 -6.81
CA PHE A 46 -6.51 7.38 -5.69
C PHE A 46 -7.02 8.65 -5.02
N LEU A 47 -6.14 9.63 -4.79
CA LEU A 47 -6.48 10.93 -4.24
C LEU A 47 -7.41 11.71 -5.19
N ASP A 48 -7.18 11.63 -6.49
CA ASP A 48 -8.01 12.27 -7.51
C ASP A 48 -9.41 11.66 -7.59
N LYS A 49 -9.51 10.31 -7.62
CA LYS A 49 -10.79 9.59 -7.56
C LYS A 49 -11.55 9.94 -6.28
N ARG A 50 -10.86 10.07 -5.15
CA ARG A 50 -11.46 10.51 -3.87
C ARG A 50 -12.02 11.91 -3.97
N ARG A 51 -11.22 12.87 -4.43
CA ARG A 51 -11.64 14.27 -4.62
C ARG A 51 -12.85 14.36 -5.55
N ALA A 52 -12.87 13.57 -6.63
CA ALA A 52 -13.97 13.55 -7.59
C ALA A 52 -15.26 12.92 -7.03
N SER A 53 -15.16 11.91 -6.16
CA SER A 53 -16.34 11.19 -5.65
C SER A 53 -17.18 11.99 -4.64
N GLY A 54 -16.61 13.01 -4.00
CA GLY A 54 -17.27 13.74 -2.91
C GLY A 54 -17.52 12.89 -1.65
N ASP A 55 -17.16 11.60 -1.65
CA ASP A 55 -17.30 10.70 -0.52
C ASP A 55 -16.17 10.96 0.48
N ALA A 56 -16.50 11.68 1.56
CA ALA A 56 -15.59 11.95 2.68
C ALA A 56 -15.40 10.73 3.60
N ARG A 57 -16.18 9.65 3.42
CA ARG A 57 -15.99 8.42 4.19
C ARG A 57 -14.73 7.73 3.66
N PRO A 58 -13.97 7.04 4.53
CA PRO A 58 -12.87 6.21 4.06
C PRO A 58 -13.48 5.09 3.20
N CYS A 59 -13.57 5.28 1.88
CA CYS A 59 -13.80 4.17 0.97
C CYS A 59 -12.74 3.13 1.32
N GLY A 60 -13.22 1.96 1.74
CA GLY A 60 -12.43 0.95 2.41
C GLY A 60 -11.16 0.64 1.61
N PRO A 61 -10.07 0.33 2.32
CA PRO A 61 -8.73 0.29 1.77
C PRO A 61 -8.51 -0.94 0.87
N HIS A 62 -9.28 -1.18 -0.19
CA HIS A 62 -9.00 -2.31 -1.09
C HIS A 62 -7.57 -2.20 -1.67
N HIS A 63 -7.10 -0.97 -1.90
CA HIS A 63 -5.71 -0.67 -2.31
C HIS A 63 -4.74 -0.44 -1.13
N LEU A 64 -5.24 0.02 0.02
CA LEU A 64 -4.38 0.36 1.18
C LEU A 64 -4.22 -0.79 2.17
N ALA A 65 -5.10 -1.80 2.15
CA ALA A 65 -5.03 -2.98 3.01
C ALA A 65 -3.82 -3.84 2.65
N PRO A 66 -3.51 -4.11 1.36
CA PRO A 66 -2.25 -4.75 1.00
C PRO A 66 -1.02 -3.95 1.45
N LEU A 67 -1.07 -2.62 1.35
CA LEU A 67 0.02 -1.74 1.81
C LEU A 67 0.20 -1.81 3.33
N HIS A 68 -0.89 -1.70 4.09
CA HIS A 68 -0.87 -1.86 5.55
C HIS A 68 -0.37 -3.24 5.96
N ALA A 69 -0.89 -4.30 5.33
CA ALA A 69 -0.46 -5.66 5.61
C ALA A 69 1.06 -5.81 5.41
N LYS A 70 1.60 -5.31 4.30
CA LYS A 70 3.04 -5.32 4.01
C LYS A 70 3.85 -4.51 5.04
N PHE A 71 3.38 -3.33 5.48
CA PHE A 71 4.05 -2.52 6.50
C PHE A 71 4.10 -3.18 7.87
N PHE A 72 3.04 -3.89 8.24
CA PHE A 72 2.94 -4.55 9.55
C PHE A 72 3.38 -6.01 9.53
N GLY A 73 3.90 -6.50 8.40
CA GLY A 73 4.31 -7.90 8.24
C GLY A 73 3.15 -8.90 8.37
N ILE A 74 1.93 -8.45 8.08
CA ILE A 74 0.73 -9.28 8.11
C ILE A 74 0.65 -10.02 6.77
N ASP A 75 0.68 -11.33 6.83
CA ASP A 75 0.29 -12.16 5.70
C ASP A 75 -1.24 -12.10 5.54
N LEU A 76 -1.72 -11.77 4.34
CA LEU A 76 -3.16 -11.73 4.07
C LEU A 76 -3.81 -13.12 4.19
N GLU A 77 -3.03 -14.20 4.07
CA GLU A 77 -3.52 -15.56 4.35
C GLU A 77 -3.76 -15.80 5.85
N GLU A 78 -3.07 -15.09 6.77
CA GLU A 78 -3.35 -15.16 8.21
C GLU A 78 -4.77 -14.68 8.54
N LEU A 79 -5.32 -13.78 7.71
CA LEU A 79 -6.70 -13.31 7.85
C LEU A 79 -7.75 -14.42 7.65
N LYS A 80 -7.36 -15.53 7.03
CA LYS A 80 -8.22 -16.70 6.82
C LYS A 80 -8.06 -17.75 7.92
N GLU A 81 -7.08 -17.60 8.83
CA GLU A 81 -6.83 -18.58 9.87
C GLU A 81 -7.87 -18.51 11.00
N ASP A 82 -8.48 -19.66 11.33
CA ASP A 82 -9.46 -19.76 12.42
C ASP A 82 -8.91 -19.31 13.77
N LYS A 83 -7.62 -19.51 14.04
CA LYS A 83 -6.96 -19.03 15.26
C LYS A 83 -6.89 -17.51 15.31
N PHE A 84 -6.61 -16.86 14.19
CA PHE A 84 -6.62 -15.41 14.06
C PHE A 84 -8.04 -14.85 14.22
N LEU A 85 -9.01 -15.42 13.49
CA LEU A 85 -10.43 -15.05 13.61
C LEU A 85 -10.98 -15.27 15.02
N GLY A 86 -10.52 -16.32 15.70
CA GLY A 86 -10.85 -16.59 17.10
C GLY A 86 -10.27 -15.54 18.05
N ARG A 87 -9.07 -14.99 17.78
CA ARG A 87 -8.49 -13.87 18.54
C ARG A 87 -9.32 -12.60 18.36
N LEU A 88 -9.73 -12.28 17.14
CA LEU A 88 -10.57 -11.11 16.84
C LEU A 88 -11.92 -11.17 17.56
N ARG A 89 -12.62 -12.30 17.47
CA ARG A 89 -13.89 -12.50 18.18
C ARG A 89 -13.77 -12.30 19.69
N ARG A 90 -12.67 -12.77 20.30
CA ARG A 90 -12.40 -12.56 21.74
C ARG A 90 -12.08 -11.10 22.07
N ALA A 91 -11.53 -10.35 21.12
CA ALA A 91 -11.27 -8.92 21.26
C ALA A 91 -12.51 -8.05 21.02
N GLY A 92 -13.63 -8.64 20.59
CA GLY A 92 -14.87 -7.91 20.30
C GLY A 92 -14.82 -7.12 18.98
N ILE A 93 -13.95 -7.55 18.06
CA ILE A 93 -13.82 -7.03 16.69
C ILE A 93 -14.51 -8.01 15.73
#